data_AF-A0A8C4ZCS4-F1
#
_entry.id   AF-A0A8C4ZCS4-F1
#
_cell.length_a   1.000
_cell.length_b   1.000
_cell.length_c   1.000
_cell.angle_alpha   90.00
_cell.angle_beta   90.00
_cell.angle_gamma   90.00
#
_symmetry.space_group_name_H-M   'P 1'
#
loop_
_entity.id
_entity.type
_entity.pdbx_description
1 polymer ?
#
loop_
_entity_poly.entity_id
_entity_poly.type
_entity_poly.pdbx_seq_one_letter_code
_entity_poly.pdbx_strand_id
1 'polypeptide(L)'
;MFFPEQENISSLPSNKVPVKYGELIVLGYNGSLPNGDRGRHKSRFGLSKRSKANGVKPSTVHSAYTPQAAKAISSKDQHSISYTLSRAQTVVVEYTHDNNTDMFQIGRSTESPIDFVVTDTAIGGPGSPDPQSVQSTISRFACRIACQRSPPHTASIYAAGFDSSKNIFLGEKAAKWRRLDGQMDGLTTNGVLVMHPRQGFTQDSQQGVWREISVCGNIFTLRETRSAQQWGKMVGDLHTCCTL
;
A
#
# COMPACT_ATOMS: atom_id res chain seq x y z
N MET A 1 0.68 -18.28 -66.41
CA MET A 1 -0.07 -18.65 -65.19
C MET A 1 0.60 -17.94 -64.04
N PHE A 2 -0.03 -16.87 -63.56
CA PHE A 2 0.42 -16.11 -62.39
C PHE A 2 -0.23 -16.74 -61.16
N PHE A 3 0.58 -17.19 -60.20
CA PHE A 3 0.10 -17.52 -58.86
C PHE A 3 0.22 -16.25 -58.00
N PRO A 4 -0.86 -15.75 -57.39
CA PRO A 4 -0.75 -14.63 -56.47
C PRO A 4 -0.21 -15.12 -55.12
N GLU A 5 0.72 -14.34 -54.56
CA GLU A 5 1.23 -14.47 -53.20
C GLU A 5 0.09 -14.35 -52.20
N GLN A 6 0.07 -15.27 -51.24
CA GLN A 6 -0.89 -15.30 -50.16
C GLN A 6 -0.49 -14.24 -49.13
N GLU A 7 -1.11 -13.06 -49.22
CA GLU A 7 -0.95 -11.99 -48.24
C GLU A 7 -1.33 -12.48 -46.84
N ASN A 8 -0.36 -12.32 -45.94
CA ASN A 8 -0.44 -12.55 -44.51
C ASN A 8 -1.37 -11.51 -43.88
N ILE A 9 -2.62 -11.90 -43.63
CA ILE A 9 -3.60 -11.10 -42.87
C ILE A 9 -4.09 -11.93 -41.69
N SER A 10 -3.55 -11.66 -40.50
CA SER A 10 -4.36 -11.20 -39.34
C SER A 10 -3.60 -11.35 -38.01
N SER A 11 -2.69 -10.43 -37.70
CA SER A 11 -2.36 -10.13 -36.30
C SER A 11 -3.16 -8.91 -35.85
N LEU A 12 -4.46 -9.11 -35.63
CA LEU A 12 -5.27 -8.12 -34.92
C LEU A 12 -4.70 -7.98 -33.49
N PRO A 13 -4.48 -6.77 -32.97
CA PRO A 13 -4.20 -6.60 -31.56
C PRO A 13 -5.43 -7.08 -30.80
N SER A 14 -5.30 -8.16 -30.02
CA SER A 14 -6.44 -8.62 -29.22
C SER A 14 -6.84 -7.47 -28.30
N ASN A 15 -8.05 -6.94 -28.49
CA ASN A 15 -8.75 -6.06 -27.54
C ASN A 15 -9.04 -6.84 -26.25
N LYS A 16 -7.99 -7.31 -25.59
CA LYS A 16 -8.06 -7.98 -24.30
C LYS A 16 -8.42 -6.90 -23.29
N VAL A 17 -9.66 -6.93 -22.84
CA VAL A 17 -10.13 -6.15 -21.69
C VAL A 17 -9.09 -6.34 -20.58
N PRO A 18 -8.51 -5.25 -20.02
CA PRO A 18 -7.52 -5.37 -18.98
C PRO A 18 -8.13 -6.09 -17.78
N VAL A 19 -7.42 -7.09 -17.26
CA VAL A 19 -7.87 -7.88 -16.11
C VAL A 19 -8.11 -6.95 -14.92
N LYS A 20 -9.34 -6.86 -14.43
CA LYS A 20 -9.69 -6.08 -13.24
C LYS A 20 -9.42 -6.93 -11.99
N TYR A 21 -8.57 -6.45 -11.09
CA TYR A 21 -8.30 -7.09 -9.79
C TYR A 21 -9.39 -6.77 -8.77
N GLY A 22 -9.94 -5.55 -8.80
CA GLY A 22 -10.92 -5.09 -7.83
C GLY A 22 -11.18 -3.59 -7.91
N GLU A 23 -11.76 -3.04 -6.85
CA GLU A 23 -12.10 -1.63 -6.77
C GLU A 23 -12.02 -1.12 -5.32
N LEU A 24 -11.48 0.07 -5.15
CA LEU A 24 -11.49 0.81 -3.89
C LEU A 24 -12.57 1.89 -3.95
N ILE A 25 -13.29 2.06 -2.84
CA ILE A 25 -14.34 3.08 -2.71
C ILE A 25 -14.09 3.84 -1.40
N VAL A 26 -14.11 5.17 -1.48
CA VAL A 26 -14.02 6.04 -0.30
C VAL A 26 -15.42 6.19 0.31
N LEU A 27 -15.57 5.74 1.55
CA LEU A 27 -16.82 5.86 2.29
C LEU A 27 -16.99 7.27 2.88
N GLY A 28 -18.24 7.68 3.09
CA GLY A 28 -18.59 8.97 3.72
C GLY A 28 -18.88 10.12 2.75
N TYR A 29 -18.94 9.86 1.45
CA TYR A 29 -19.17 10.88 0.42
C TYR A 29 -20.37 10.58 -0.52
N ASN A 30 -21.25 9.63 -0.17
CA ASN A 30 -22.44 9.26 -0.95
C ASN A 30 -22.20 9.04 -2.47
N GLY A 31 -21.00 8.56 -2.84
CA GLY A 31 -20.64 8.24 -4.22
C GLY A 31 -19.91 9.34 -5.00
N SER A 32 -19.66 10.52 -4.43
CA SER A 32 -18.88 11.58 -5.08
C SER A 32 -18.18 12.51 -4.09
N LEU A 33 -16.91 12.85 -4.31
CA LEU A 33 -16.20 13.78 -3.44
C LEU A 33 -16.84 15.20 -3.49
N PRO A 34 -16.73 16.01 -2.40
CA PRO A 34 -17.39 17.32 -2.34
C PRO A 34 -16.96 18.30 -3.45
N ASN A 35 -15.72 18.18 -3.93
CA ASN A 35 -15.16 18.99 -5.01
C ASN A 35 -15.17 18.29 -6.38
N GLY A 36 -15.89 17.16 -6.46
CA GLY A 36 -15.89 16.25 -7.60
C GLY A 36 -14.61 15.41 -7.72
N ASP A 37 -14.66 14.40 -8.59
CA ASP A 37 -13.53 13.55 -8.90
C ASP A 37 -12.58 14.26 -9.88
N ARG A 38 -11.29 14.38 -9.54
CA ARG A 38 -10.26 15.02 -10.38
C ARG A 38 -8.97 14.23 -10.40
N GLY A 39 -8.55 13.80 -11.59
CA GLY A 39 -7.26 13.14 -11.79
C GLY A 39 -7.15 11.84 -10.95
N ARG A 40 -6.29 11.82 -9.94
CA ARG A 40 -6.12 10.67 -9.01
C ARG A 40 -6.90 10.82 -7.70
N HIS A 41 -7.51 11.97 -7.46
CA HIS A 41 -8.38 12.24 -6.31
C HIS A 41 -9.82 11.93 -6.74
N LYS A 42 -10.31 10.76 -6.35
CA LYS A 42 -11.62 10.26 -6.75
C LYS A 42 -12.32 9.57 -5.60
N SER A 43 -13.63 9.45 -5.68
CA SER A 43 -14.43 8.64 -4.76
C SER A 43 -14.25 7.12 -4.97
N ARG A 44 -13.77 6.72 -6.15
CA ARG A 44 -13.61 5.32 -6.57
C ARG A 44 -12.35 5.13 -7.41
N PHE A 45 -11.66 4.01 -7.20
CA PHE A 45 -10.45 3.64 -7.94
C PHE A 45 -10.43 2.16 -8.31
N GLY A 46 -10.44 1.87 -9.61
CA GLY A 46 -10.34 0.50 -10.13
C GLY A 46 -8.90 0.00 -10.14
N LEU A 47 -8.67 -1.17 -9.54
CA LEU A 47 -7.40 -1.89 -9.57
C LEU A 47 -7.41 -2.81 -10.79
N SER A 48 -6.50 -2.62 -11.74
CA SER A 48 -6.42 -3.43 -12.96
C SER A 48 -4.99 -3.81 -13.29
N LYS A 49 -4.80 -4.97 -13.92
CA LYS A 49 -3.51 -5.48 -14.34
C LYS A 49 -2.77 -4.46 -15.18
N ARG A 50 -1.58 -4.09 -14.73
CA ARG A 50 -0.71 -3.14 -15.44
C ARG A 50 -0.11 -3.81 -16.66
N SER A 51 0.21 -3.01 -17.68
CA SER A 51 0.91 -3.47 -18.89
C SER A 51 2.25 -4.12 -18.55
N LYS A 52 3.01 -3.49 -17.64
CA LYS A 52 4.25 -4.03 -17.05
C LYS A 52 4.06 -4.20 -15.55
N ALA A 53 4.61 -5.29 -15.00
CA ALA A 53 4.67 -5.49 -13.57
C ALA A 53 5.40 -4.31 -12.92
N ASN A 54 4.97 -3.90 -11.74
CA ASN A 54 5.66 -2.91 -10.91
C ASN A 54 5.75 -3.34 -9.45
N GLY A 55 5.43 -4.60 -9.16
CA GLY A 55 5.56 -5.20 -7.85
C GLY A 55 7.01 -5.22 -7.36
N VAL A 56 7.15 -5.37 -6.05
CA VAL A 56 8.45 -5.46 -5.37
C VAL A 56 8.41 -6.48 -4.26
N LYS A 57 9.55 -7.11 -3.99
CA LYS A 57 9.72 -8.10 -2.92
C LYS A 57 10.99 -7.85 -2.11
N PRO A 58 11.01 -8.20 -0.80
CA PRO A 58 12.20 -8.05 0.03
C PRO A 58 13.42 -8.78 -0.57
N SER A 59 14.59 -8.19 -0.42
CA SER A 59 15.87 -8.68 -0.91
C SER A 59 16.93 -8.55 0.21
N THR A 60 18.10 -8.01 -0.10
CA THR A 60 19.23 -7.81 0.80
C THR A 60 18.89 -6.91 1.99
N VAL A 61 19.46 -7.25 3.15
CA VAL A 61 19.37 -6.46 4.38
C VAL A 61 20.75 -5.87 4.70
N HIS A 62 20.82 -4.55 4.79
CA HIS A 62 22.03 -3.81 5.13
C HIS A 62 21.91 -3.22 6.54
N SER A 63 22.97 -3.36 7.34
CA SER A 63 23.07 -2.65 8.62
C SER A 63 23.94 -1.41 8.42
N ALA A 64 23.33 -0.24 8.50
CA ALA A 64 24.02 1.05 8.38
C ALA A 64 24.19 1.70 9.76
N TYR A 65 25.35 2.30 9.99
CA TYR A 65 25.66 2.97 11.26
C TYR A 65 24.99 4.34 11.43
N THR A 66 24.47 4.98 10.38
CA THR A 66 23.73 6.25 10.51
C THR A 66 22.60 6.35 9.49
N PRO A 67 21.55 7.17 9.74
CA PRO A 67 20.52 7.46 8.74
C PRO A 67 21.08 8.10 7.47
N GLN A 68 22.15 8.89 7.58
CA GLN A 68 22.85 9.50 6.44
C GLN A 68 23.55 8.44 5.60
N ALA A 69 24.24 7.49 6.24
CA ALA A 69 24.85 6.35 5.56
C ALA A 69 23.78 5.43 4.92
N ALA A 70 22.64 5.22 5.60
CA ALA A 70 21.50 4.49 5.05
C ALA A 70 20.97 5.13 3.76
N LYS A 71 20.86 6.47 3.71
CA LYS A 71 20.51 7.19 2.48
C LYS A 71 21.52 6.99 1.35
N ALA A 72 22.80 6.82 1.67
CA ALA A 72 23.85 6.56 0.68
C ALA A 72 23.82 5.11 0.17
N ILE A 73 23.38 4.15 0.99
CA ILE A 73 23.20 2.75 0.60
C ILE A 73 21.96 2.57 -0.28
N SER A 74 20.91 3.39 -0.08
CA SER A 74 19.71 3.33 -0.90
C SER A 74 20.02 3.68 -2.36
N SER A 75 20.00 2.68 -3.24
CA SER A 75 20.04 2.91 -4.68
C SER A 75 18.80 3.69 -5.12
N LYS A 76 18.97 4.71 -5.98
CA LYS A 76 17.84 5.46 -6.58
C LYS A 76 16.97 4.57 -7.48
N ASP A 77 17.51 3.45 -7.92
CA ASP A 77 16.83 2.57 -8.87
C ASP A 77 15.98 1.50 -8.17
N GLN A 78 16.31 1.16 -6.92
CA GLN A 78 15.63 0.13 -6.14
C GLN A 78 14.73 0.72 -5.06
N HIS A 79 13.73 -0.05 -4.65
CA HIS A 79 12.89 0.32 -3.51
C HIS A 79 13.59 -0.08 -2.21
N SER A 80 13.33 0.63 -1.12
CA SER A 80 13.93 0.32 0.18
C SER A 80 13.00 0.64 1.35
N ILE A 81 13.20 -0.05 2.47
CA ILE A 81 12.60 0.31 3.76
C ILE A 81 13.72 0.56 4.76
N SER A 82 13.73 1.77 5.32
CA SER A 82 14.70 2.22 6.30
C SER A 82 14.10 2.16 7.72
N TYR A 83 14.68 1.33 8.58
CA TYR A 83 14.30 1.14 9.97
C TYR A 83 15.33 1.79 10.88
N THR A 84 15.07 3.03 11.34
CA THR A 84 16.00 3.75 12.22
C THR A 84 15.81 3.33 13.67
N LEU A 85 16.65 2.41 14.15
CA LEU A 85 16.61 1.88 15.52
C LEU A 85 17.11 2.92 16.53
N SER A 86 18.14 3.69 16.17
CA SER A 86 18.68 4.79 16.96
C SER A 86 19.39 5.79 16.05
N ARG A 87 19.88 6.90 16.63
CA ARG A 87 20.73 7.88 15.92
C ARG A 87 21.99 7.26 15.30
N ALA A 88 22.45 6.12 15.83
CA ALA A 88 23.66 5.42 15.42
C ALA A 88 23.37 4.04 14.79
N GLN A 89 22.12 3.73 14.46
CA GLN A 89 21.79 2.46 13.82
C GLN A 89 20.53 2.57 12.96
N THR A 90 20.68 2.26 11.68
CA THR A 90 19.57 2.12 10.73
C THR A 90 19.74 0.83 9.94
N VAL A 91 18.71 0.00 9.92
CA VAL A 91 18.68 -1.18 9.06
C VAL A 91 17.94 -0.82 7.78
N VAL A 92 18.54 -1.07 6.63
CA VAL A 92 17.92 -0.83 5.31
C VAL A 92 17.62 -2.18 4.68
N VAL A 93 16.36 -2.42 4.33
CA VAL A 93 15.94 -3.61 3.58
C VAL A 93 15.68 -3.17 2.15
N GLU A 94 16.44 -3.71 1.20
CA GLU A 94 16.24 -3.47 -0.21
C GLU A 94 15.08 -4.31 -0.74
N TYR A 95 14.40 -3.78 -1.75
CA TYR A 95 13.29 -4.42 -2.43
C TYR A 95 13.60 -4.48 -3.92
N THR A 96 13.65 -5.70 -4.43
CA THR A 96 13.89 -5.99 -5.85
C THR A 96 12.57 -6.10 -6.60
N HIS A 97 12.63 -5.99 -7.91
CA HIS A 97 11.46 -6.10 -8.77
C HIS A 97 10.81 -7.50 -8.66
N ASP A 98 9.48 -7.51 -8.60
CA ASP A 98 8.68 -8.73 -8.67
C ASP A 98 7.81 -8.71 -9.93
N ASN A 99 8.11 -9.63 -10.86
CA ASN A 99 7.39 -9.78 -12.12
C ASN A 99 5.99 -10.35 -11.96
N ASN A 100 5.66 -10.89 -10.77
CA ASN A 100 4.42 -11.60 -10.50
C ASN A 100 3.35 -10.73 -9.83
N THR A 101 3.67 -9.50 -9.45
CA THR A 101 2.73 -8.62 -8.74
C THR A 101 2.65 -7.24 -9.36
N ASP A 102 1.47 -6.62 -9.21
CA ASP A 102 1.27 -5.20 -9.44
C ASP A 102 1.06 -4.50 -8.09
N MET A 103 1.72 -3.38 -7.89
CA MET A 103 1.59 -2.55 -6.69
C MET A 103 0.80 -1.28 -7.01
N PHE A 104 -0.09 -0.92 -6.09
CA PHE A 104 -0.85 0.33 -6.10
C PHE A 104 -0.68 1.05 -4.76
N GLN A 105 -0.36 2.33 -4.77
CA GLN A 105 -0.16 3.09 -3.54
C GLN A 105 -1.28 4.10 -3.29
N ILE A 106 -1.67 4.19 -2.02
CA ILE A 106 -2.74 5.05 -1.55
C ILE A 106 -2.17 6.00 -0.50
N GLY A 107 -2.56 7.26 -0.54
CA GLY A 107 -2.14 8.25 0.44
C GLY A 107 -2.66 9.64 0.12
N ARG A 108 -2.37 10.61 1.00
CA ARG A 108 -2.81 12.00 0.77
C ARG A 108 -1.89 12.81 -0.14
N SER A 109 -0.69 12.31 -0.44
CA SER A 109 0.24 13.04 -1.32
C SER A 109 -0.26 13.00 -2.76
N THR A 110 -0.06 14.10 -3.49
CA THR A 110 -0.28 14.17 -4.94
C THR A 110 1.00 13.85 -5.72
N GLU A 111 2.07 13.40 -5.06
CA GLU A 111 3.30 12.96 -5.73
C GLU A 111 3.06 11.76 -6.64
N SER A 112 3.92 11.59 -7.65
CA SER A 112 3.78 10.56 -8.68
C SER A 112 3.68 9.11 -8.16
N PRO A 113 4.28 8.70 -7.03
CA PRO A 113 4.15 7.32 -6.56
C PRO A 113 2.76 6.93 -6.06
N ILE A 114 1.86 7.89 -5.84
CA ILE A 114 0.49 7.63 -5.37
C ILE A 114 -0.43 7.36 -6.55
N ASP A 115 -1.09 6.21 -6.57
CA ASP A 115 -2.09 5.88 -7.60
C ASP A 115 -3.46 6.45 -7.23
N PHE A 116 -3.80 6.41 -5.94
CA PHE A 116 -5.09 6.86 -5.43
C PHE A 116 -4.93 7.86 -4.29
N VAL A 117 -5.34 9.11 -4.56
CA VAL A 117 -5.21 10.21 -3.59
C VAL A 117 -6.45 10.25 -2.70
N VAL A 118 -6.25 10.13 -1.39
CA VAL A 118 -7.31 10.17 -0.38
C VAL A 118 -7.04 11.29 0.61
N THR A 119 -8.07 12.08 0.90
CA THR A 119 -8.06 13.19 1.86
C THR A 119 -8.97 12.88 3.04
N ASP A 120 -8.80 13.58 4.17
CA ASP A 120 -9.64 13.39 5.34
C ASP A 120 -11.13 13.60 4.99
N THR A 121 -11.97 12.68 5.44
CA THR A 121 -13.42 12.80 5.30
C THR A 121 -13.88 13.96 6.17
N ALA A 122 -14.31 15.05 5.53
CA ALA A 122 -14.89 16.19 6.22
C ALA A 122 -16.17 15.72 6.93
N ILE A 123 -16.19 15.80 8.25
CA ILE A 123 -17.40 15.57 9.04
C ILE A 123 -18.25 16.84 8.91
N GLY A 124 -18.99 16.96 7.81
CA GLY A 124 -19.76 18.15 7.46
C GLY A 124 -21.17 18.11 8.01
N GLY A 125 -21.38 18.70 9.18
CA GLY A 125 -22.65 19.33 9.57
C GLY A 125 -22.56 20.85 9.31
N PRO A 126 -23.69 21.56 9.10
CA PRO A 126 -23.66 22.99 8.86
C PRO A 126 -23.08 23.71 10.10
N GLY A 127 -21.92 24.36 9.95
CA GLY A 127 -21.22 25.08 11.01
C GLY A 127 -19.81 24.59 11.37
N SER A 128 -19.25 23.60 10.66
CA SER A 128 -17.87 23.14 10.91
C SER A 128 -16.83 24.21 10.50
N PRO A 129 -15.74 24.39 11.28
CA PRO A 129 -14.71 25.39 11.01
C PRO A 129 -14.04 25.19 9.65
N ASP A 130 -13.44 26.27 9.13
CA ASP A 130 -12.78 26.35 7.83
C ASP A 130 -11.89 25.10 7.56
N PRO A 131 -12.12 24.34 6.46
CA PRO A 131 -11.39 23.09 6.16
C PRO A 131 -9.88 23.22 6.14
N GLN A 132 -9.34 24.44 6.02
CA GLN A 132 -7.90 24.71 5.98
C GLN A 132 -7.20 24.56 7.34
N SER A 133 -7.95 24.51 8.46
CA SER A 133 -7.38 24.49 9.81
C SER A 133 -7.16 23.09 10.40
N VAL A 134 -7.73 22.04 9.78
CA VAL A 134 -7.65 20.67 10.33
C VAL A 134 -6.41 19.97 9.80
N GLN A 135 -5.47 19.66 10.70
CA GLN A 135 -4.29 18.88 10.37
C GLN A 135 -4.71 17.46 9.95
N SER A 136 -4.43 17.12 8.69
CA SER A 136 -4.70 15.79 8.13
C SER A 136 -4.02 14.70 8.96
N THR A 137 -4.78 13.66 9.29
CA THR A 137 -4.27 12.48 10.02
C THR A 137 -3.84 11.35 9.07
N ILE A 138 -4.13 11.49 7.79
CA ILE A 138 -3.78 10.53 6.74
C ILE A 138 -2.30 10.69 6.37
N SER A 139 -1.62 9.56 6.24
CA SER A 139 -0.21 9.55 5.84
C SER A 139 -0.05 9.94 4.36
N ARG A 140 1.04 10.65 4.03
CA ARG A 140 1.37 11.03 2.64
C ARG A 140 1.42 9.82 1.71
N PHE A 141 2.04 8.74 2.18
CA PHE A 141 2.11 7.43 1.55
C PHE A 141 1.60 6.39 2.55
N ALA A 142 0.29 6.12 2.53
CA ALA A 142 -0.41 5.47 3.63
C ALA A 142 -0.34 3.94 3.57
N CYS A 143 -0.61 3.35 2.42
CA CYS A 143 -0.55 1.90 2.24
C CYS A 143 -0.25 1.51 0.79
N ARG A 144 0.07 0.23 0.61
CA ARG A 144 0.23 -0.44 -0.69
C ARG A 144 -0.77 -1.57 -0.78
N ILE A 145 -1.36 -1.76 -1.95
CA ILE A 145 -2.08 -2.97 -2.33
C ILE A 145 -1.25 -3.67 -3.40
N ALA A 146 -0.85 -4.91 -3.13
CA ALA A 146 -0.16 -5.76 -4.09
C ALA A 146 -1.15 -6.81 -4.61
N CYS A 147 -1.33 -6.88 -5.93
CA CYS A 147 -2.19 -7.87 -6.58
C CYS A 147 -1.35 -8.87 -7.36
N GLN A 148 -1.65 -10.16 -7.21
CA GLN A 148 -1.02 -11.20 -8.01
C GLN A 148 -1.44 -11.10 -9.48
N ARG A 149 -0.48 -11.11 -10.41
CA ARG A 149 -0.72 -11.04 -11.85
C ARG A 149 -1.24 -12.34 -12.45
N SER A 150 -1.07 -13.45 -11.74
CA SER A 150 -1.65 -14.77 -12.04
C SER A 150 -2.95 -14.99 -11.27
N PRO A 151 -3.90 -15.79 -11.80
CA PRO A 151 -5.05 -16.26 -11.03
C PRO A 151 -4.60 -16.94 -9.73
N PRO A 152 -5.34 -16.80 -8.60
CA PRO A 152 -6.66 -16.17 -8.47
C PRO A 152 -6.64 -14.65 -8.31
N HIS A 153 -5.51 -13.99 -8.59
CA HIS A 153 -5.35 -12.52 -8.48
C HIS A 153 -5.53 -11.98 -7.05
N THR A 154 -5.09 -12.75 -6.06
CA THR A 154 -5.13 -12.36 -4.65
C THR A 154 -4.54 -10.95 -4.46
N ALA A 155 -5.31 -10.09 -3.80
CA ALA A 155 -4.88 -8.76 -3.39
C ALA A 155 -4.45 -8.80 -1.93
N SER A 156 -3.33 -8.17 -1.61
CA SER A 156 -2.78 -8.10 -0.26
C SER A 156 -2.46 -6.65 0.10
N ILE A 157 -2.67 -6.28 1.37
CA ILE A 157 -2.42 -4.93 1.86
C ILE A 157 -1.18 -4.86 2.76
N TYR A 158 -0.42 -3.79 2.60
CA TYR A 158 0.77 -3.48 3.38
C TYR A 158 0.69 -2.05 3.90
N ALA A 159 1.10 -1.83 5.14
CA ALA A 159 1.21 -0.47 5.65
C ALA A 159 2.37 0.30 5.00
N ALA A 160 2.23 1.62 4.97
CA ALA A 160 3.10 2.58 4.28
C ALA A 160 3.13 2.42 2.75
N GLY A 161 3.52 3.49 2.07
CA GLY A 161 3.90 3.49 0.66
C GLY A 161 5.29 4.10 0.47
N PHE A 162 5.96 3.71 -0.60
CA PHE A 162 7.24 4.27 -1.00
C PHE A 162 7.07 5.71 -1.47
N ASP A 163 7.97 6.58 -1.01
CA ASP A 163 8.02 7.97 -1.43
C ASP A 163 8.63 8.15 -2.83
N SER A 164 8.80 9.41 -3.26
CA SER A 164 9.42 9.73 -4.55
C SER A 164 10.90 9.31 -4.64
N SER A 165 11.54 8.98 -3.52
CA SER A 165 12.88 8.39 -3.47
C SER A 165 12.83 6.85 -3.42
N LYS A 166 11.66 6.25 -3.65
CA LYS A 166 11.40 4.81 -3.57
C LYS A 166 11.66 4.22 -2.18
N ASN A 167 11.57 5.04 -1.12
CA ASN A 167 11.88 4.61 0.24
C ASN A 167 10.66 4.70 1.17
N ILE A 168 10.55 3.75 2.10
CA ILE A 168 9.67 3.85 3.28
C ILE A 168 10.56 4.13 4.49
N PHE A 169 10.26 5.19 5.23
CA PHE A 169 11.03 5.57 6.42
C PHE A 169 10.25 5.28 7.72
N LEU A 170 10.79 4.40 8.55
CA LEU A 170 10.33 4.14 9.92
C LEU A 170 11.33 4.76 10.89
N GLY A 171 11.03 5.97 11.34
CA GLY A 171 11.85 6.71 12.30
C GLY A 171 11.88 6.07 13.70
N GLU A 172 12.66 6.66 14.60
CA GLU A 172 12.90 6.15 15.97
C GLU A 172 11.60 5.85 16.74
N LYS A 173 10.57 6.70 16.59
CA LYS A 173 9.24 6.56 17.22
C LYS A 173 8.27 5.59 16.51
N ALA A 174 8.70 4.86 15.49
CA ALA A 174 7.88 3.82 14.89
C ALA A 174 8.08 2.49 15.63
N ALA A 175 7.02 1.74 15.87
CA ALA A 175 7.14 0.41 16.45
C ALA A 175 7.81 -0.51 15.40
N LYS A 176 8.97 -1.10 15.70
CA LYS A 176 9.73 -1.93 14.76
C LYS A 176 10.56 -2.98 15.49
N TRP A 177 10.75 -4.12 14.86
CA TRP A 177 11.41 -5.27 15.45
C TRP A 177 12.16 -6.09 14.41
N ARG A 178 13.14 -6.84 14.90
CA ARG A 178 13.73 -7.94 14.14
C ARG A 178 12.89 -9.19 14.37
N ARG A 179 12.50 -9.85 13.30
CA ARG A 179 11.80 -11.13 13.30
C ARG A 179 12.78 -12.29 13.49
N LEU A 180 12.24 -13.47 13.77
CA LEU A 180 13.03 -14.70 14.00
C LEU A 180 13.80 -15.14 12.74
N ASP A 181 13.29 -14.84 11.55
CA ASP A 181 13.94 -15.07 10.25
C ASP A 181 15.08 -14.07 9.95
N GLY A 182 15.39 -13.17 10.88
CA GLY A 182 16.41 -12.12 10.74
C GLY A 182 15.95 -10.89 9.98
N GLN A 183 14.74 -10.91 9.37
CA GLN A 183 14.16 -9.77 8.67
C GLN A 183 13.66 -8.70 9.64
N MET A 184 13.46 -7.49 9.14
CA MET A 184 12.83 -6.40 9.89
C MET A 184 11.34 -6.32 9.58
N ASP A 185 10.55 -5.87 10.55
CA ASP A 185 9.18 -5.46 10.36
C ASP A 185 8.85 -4.27 11.26
N GLY A 186 7.70 -3.64 11.04
CA GLY A 186 7.29 -2.48 11.80
C GLY A 186 5.89 -1.99 11.47
N LEU A 187 5.41 -1.07 12.29
CA LEU A 187 4.13 -0.39 12.13
C LEU A 187 4.37 1.09 11.84
N THR A 188 3.51 1.68 11.01
CA THR A 188 3.49 3.13 10.80
C THR A 188 3.00 3.84 12.05
N THR A 189 3.30 5.13 12.20
CA THR A 189 2.95 5.88 13.42
C THR A 189 1.47 5.76 13.78
N ASN A 190 0.56 5.97 12.83
CA ASN A 190 -0.89 5.97 13.07
C ASN A 190 -1.60 4.64 12.73
N GLY A 191 -0.86 3.66 12.19
CA GLY A 191 -1.36 2.37 11.76
C GLY A 191 -2.18 2.39 10.47
N VAL A 192 -2.28 1.23 9.82
CA VAL A 192 -3.25 0.93 8.75
C VAL A 192 -4.12 -0.20 9.28
N LEU A 193 -5.42 0.03 9.35
CA LEU A 193 -6.37 -0.90 9.95
C LEU A 193 -7.25 -1.56 8.89
N VAL A 194 -7.51 -2.85 9.05
CA VAL A 194 -8.37 -3.65 8.17
C VAL A 194 -9.40 -4.39 9.00
N MET A 195 -10.61 -4.48 8.48
CA MET A 195 -11.69 -5.28 9.05
C MET A 195 -12.38 -6.04 7.91
N HIS A 196 -12.38 -7.36 8.00
CA HIS A 196 -13.21 -8.21 7.14
C HIS A 196 -14.57 -8.42 7.80
N PRO A 197 -15.68 -7.94 7.19
CA PRO A 197 -17.01 -8.23 7.68
C PRO A 197 -17.25 -9.74 7.75
N ARG A 198 -17.89 -10.20 8.83
CA ARG A 198 -18.36 -11.59 8.87
C ARG A 198 -19.54 -11.72 7.92
N GLN A 199 -19.59 -12.81 7.17
CA GLN A 199 -20.62 -13.08 6.16
C GLN A 199 -20.57 -12.15 4.93
N GLY A 200 -19.43 -11.48 4.69
CA GLY A 200 -19.20 -10.66 3.49
C GLY A 200 -19.99 -9.36 3.50
N PHE A 201 -20.36 -8.87 2.31
CA PHE A 201 -21.21 -7.69 2.13
C PHE A 201 -22.64 -8.12 1.74
N THR A 202 -23.32 -8.79 2.68
CA THR A 202 -24.70 -9.29 2.56
C THR A 202 -25.64 -8.62 3.58
N GLN A 203 -26.93 -8.92 3.57
CA GLN A 203 -27.86 -8.40 4.59
C GLN A 203 -27.54 -8.91 6.00
N ASP A 204 -26.94 -10.10 6.10
CA ASP A 204 -26.54 -10.72 7.37
C ASP A 204 -25.12 -10.33 7.81
N SER A 205 -24.53 -9.32 7.16
CA SER A 205 -23.18 -8.84 7.47
C SER A 205 -23.08 -8.43 8.94
N GLN A 206 -22.11 -9.01 9.64
CA GLN A 206 -21.77 -8.56 10.98
C GLN A 206 -20.41 -7.88 11.00
N GLN A 207 -20.26 -6.94 11.93
CA GLN A 207 -19.00 -6.25 12.15
C GLN A 207 -17.88 -7.26 12.40
N GLY A 208 -16.84 -7.21 11.57
CA GLY A 208 -15.62 -7.96 11.77
C GLY A 208 -14.80 -7.45 12.95
N VAL A 209 -13.59 -7.98 13.11
CA VAL A 209 -12.66 -7.45 14.10
C VAL A 209 -11.60 -6.63 13.39
N TRP A 210 -11.37 -5.41 13.85
CA TRP A 210 -10.29 -4.57 13.35
C TRP A 210 -8.93 -5.18 13.69
N ARG A 211 -8.02 -5.12 12.73
CA ARG A 211 -6.63 -5.57 12.82
C ARG A 211 -5.72 -4.50 12.27
N GLU A 212 -4.53 -4.41 12.82
CA GLU A 212 -3.49 -3.52 12.33
C GLU A 212 -2.52 -4.27 11.42
N ILE A 213 -2.18 -3.66 10.29
CA ILE A 213 -1.30 -4.23 9.27
C ILE A 213 0.08 -3.61 9.39
N SER A 214 1.10 -4.46 9.32
CA SER A 214 2.51 -4.04 9.32
C SER A 214 3.03 -3.65 7.94
N VAL A 215 4.23 -3.07 7.90
CA VAL A 215 4.88 -2.70 6.63
C VAL A 215 5.28 -3.90 5.79
N CYS A 216 5.44 -5.08 6.40
CA CYS A 216 5.61 -6.35 5.70
C CYS A 216 4.30 -7.15 5.52
N GLY A 217 3.15 -6.60 5.90
CA GLY A 217 1.83 -7.17 5.64
C GLY A 217 1.35 -8.23 6.64
N ASN A 218 2.11 -8.48 7.71
CA ASN A 218 1.67 -9.30 8.85
C ASN A 218 0.54 -8.59 9.64
N ILE A 219 -0.30 -9.40 10.28
CA ILE A 219 -1.55 -8.98 10.94
C ILE A 219 -1.36 -8.94 12.46
N PHE A 220 -1.79 -7.85 13.07
CA PHE A 220 -1.71 -7.62 14.51
C PHE A 220 -3.08 -7.27 15.09
N THR A 221 -3.30 -7.57 16.37
CA THR A 221 -4.39 -6.95 17.12
C THR A 221 -4.17 -5.44 17.21
N LEU A 222 -5.21 -4.69 17.54
CA LEU A 222 -5.07 -3.25 17.79
C LEU A 222 -4.11 -2.99 18.95
N ARG A 223 -3.45 -1.84 18.90
CA ARG A 223 -2.77 -1.24 20.05
C ARG A 223 -3.79 -0.80 21.09
N GLU A 224 -3.35 -0.60 22.32
CA GLU A 224 -4.20 -0.09 23.39
C GLU A 224 -4.79 1.28 23.05
N THR A 225 -3.97 2.18 22.50
CA THR A 225 -4.40 3.48 21.97
C THR A 225 -3.81 3.71 20.59
N ARG A 226 -4.51 4.50 19.76
CA ARG A 226 -4.00 4.85 18.43
C ARG A 226 -2.67 5.57 18.56
N SER A 227 -1.70 5.16 17.76
CA SER A 227 -0.33 5.70 17.76
C SER A 227 0.54 5.37 18.98
N ALA A 228 0.10 4.47 19.86
CA ALA A 228 0.95 3.92 20.92
C ALA A 228 2.21 3.24 20.36
N GLN A 229 3.32 3.29 21.08
CA GLN A 229 4.56 2.61 20.66
C GLN A 229 4.46 1.08 20.79
N GLN A 230 3.63 0.61 21.72
CA GLN A 230 3.42 -0.81 21.93
C GLN A 230 2.48 -1.37 20.85
N TRP A 231 2.97 -2.33 20.07
CA TRP A 231 2.17 -3.04 19.07
C TRP A 231 1.26 -4.07 19.74
N GLY A 232 0.21 -4.47 19.01
CA GLY A 232 -0.66 -5.58 19.42
C GLY A 232 -0.02 -6.95 19.29
N LYS A 233 -0.75 -8.01 19.63
CA LYS A 233 -0.30 -9.39 19.45
C LYS A 233 -0.38 -9.77 17.97
N MET A 234 0.62 -10.48 17.45
CA MET A 234 0.55 -11.02 16.09
C MET A 234 -0.57 -12.06 15.98
N VAL A 235 -1.29 -12.07 14.86
CA VAL A 235 -2.39 -12.98 14.60
C VAL A 235 -2.05 -13.82 13.37
N GLY A 236 -2.12 -15.15 13.50
CA GLY A 236 -1.81 -16.10 12.43
C GLY A 236 -0.31 -16.45 12.32
N ASP A 237 0.01 -17.23 11.29
CA ASP A 237 1.37 -17.71 11.03
C ASP A 237 2.24 -16.64 10.37
N LEU A 238 3.55 -16.72 10.65
CA LEU A 238 4.58 -15.91 10.00
C LEU A 238 4.42 -16.02 8.47
N HIS A 239 4.42 -14.89 7.75
CA HIS A 239 4.27 -14.79 6.29
C HIS A 239 2.85 -14.84 5.73
N THR A 240 1.80 -14.94 6.56
CA THR A 240 0.43 -14.74 6.08
C THR A 240 0.18 -13.25 5.89
N CYS A 241 0.25 -12.78 4.64
CA CYS A 241 -0.10 -11.41 4.34
C CYS A 241 -1.62 -11.20 4.44
N CYS A 242 -2.05 -10.03 4.91
CA CYS A 242 -3.46 -9.68 4.93
C CYS A 242 -4.03 -9.61 3.52
N THR A 243 -4.86 -10.60 3.15
CA THR A 243 -5.58 -10.63 1.88
C THR A 243 -6.86 -9.79 1.97
N LEU A 244 -7.19 -9.05 0.91
CA LEU A 244 -8.42 -8.26 0.79
C LEU A 244 -9.54 -9.04 0.10
#